data_AF-A0A5B7BN55-F1
#
_entry.id   AF-A0A5B7BN55-F1
#
_cell.length_a   1.000
_cell.length_b   1.000
_cell.length_c   1.000
_cell.angle_alpha   90.00
_cell.angle_beta   90.00
_cell.angle_gamma   90.00
#
_symmetry.space_group_name_H-M   'P 1'
#
loop_
_entity.id
_entity.type
_entity.pdbx_description
1 polymer ?
#
loop_
_entity_poly.entity_id
_entity_poly.type
_entity_poly.pdbx_seq_one_letter_code
_entity_poly.pdbx_strand_id
1 'polypeptide(L)'
;IGMPGLGKTTLARKTYNDPFIVYHFHIRAWITVSQVYEKSDLLLRILSSAQIPLTGETEELSDEILSSAQLPLKGETEELSDERCPCNRRVDKKLGEKLYKSLKGKKYLIVMDDIWNIGAWEDLKRSFPDDNNGSRIMFTNRLLDVVPLHAKPYYMRFLNEDESW
;
A
#
# COMPACT_ATOMS: atom_id res chain seq x y z
N ILE A 1 0.40 9.78 -15.39
CA ILE A 1 -0.19 11.00 -14.79
C ILE A 1 -1.23 11.53 -15.78
N GLY A 2 -2.39 12.05 -15.35
CA GLY A 2 -3.37 12.65 -16.25
C GLY A 2 -4.63 13.15 -15.52
N MET A 3 -5.45 13.97 -16.19
CA MET A 3 -6.68 14.55 -15.64
C MET A 3 -7.67 13.51 -15.06
N PRO A 4 -8.45 13.85 -14.02
CA PRO A 4 -9.54 12.98 -13.53
C PRO A 4 -10.50 12.61 -14.68
N GLY A 5 -11.04 11.39 -14.66
CA GLY A 5 -11.98 10.90 -15.69
C GLY A 5 -11.35 10.23 -16.92
N LEU A 6 -10.03 10.33 -17.14
CA LEU A 6 -9.35 9.73 -18.32
C LEU A 6 -9.10 8.22 -18.24
N GLY A 7 -9.80 7.47 -17.38
CA GLY A 7 -9.66 6.01 -17.35
C GLY A 7 -8.28 5.44 -16.95
N LYS A 8 -7.42 6.19 -16.24
CA LYS A 8 -6.12 5.66 -15.74
C LYS A 8 -6.29 4.44 -14.83
N THR A 9 -7.22 4.52 -13.89
CA THR A 9 -7.62 3.40 -13.05
C THR A 9 -8.15 2.26 -13.92
N THR A 10 -8.89 2.57 -14.99
CA THR A 10 -9.38 1.58 -15.96
C THR A 10 -8.23 0.90 -16.70
N LEU A 11 -7.23 1.64 -17.18
CA LEU A 11 -6.07 1.09 -17.88
C LEU A 11 -5.19 0.26 -16.94
N ALA A 12 -4.86 0.79 -15.76
CA ALA A 12 -4.11 0.04 -14.75
C ALA A 12 -4.88 -1.24 -14.34
N ARG A 13 -6.22 -1.18 -14.25
CA ARG A 13 -7.06 -2.36 -13.97
C ARG A 13 -7.04 -3.37 -15.12
N LYS A 14 -7.07 -2.91 -16.38
CA LYS A 14 -6.91 -3.78 -17.56
C LYS A 14 -5.56 -4.51 -17.49
N THR A 15 -4.47 -3.78 -17.25
CA THR A 15 -3.13 -4.38 -17.12
C THR A 15 -3.02 -5.32 -15.93
N TYR A 16 -3.56 -4.96 -14.77
CA TYR A 16 -3.51 -5.78 -13.55
C TYR A 16 -4.22 -7.14 -13.71
N ASN A 17 -5.28 -7.16 -14.52
CA ASN A 17 -6.07 -8.35 -14.82
C ASN A 17 -5.63 -9.07 -16.10
N ASP A 18 -4.63 -8.55 -16.82
CA ASP A 18 -4.12 -9.19 -18.01
C ASP A 18 -3.59 -10.60 -17.68
N PRO A 19 -3.95 -11.65 -18.45
CA PRO A 19 -3.52 -13.01 -18.17
C PRO A 19 -2.00 -13.15 -18.04
N PHE A 20 -1.21 -12.48 -18.88
CA PHE A 20 0.25 -12.55 -18.79
C PHE A 20 0.76 -11.96 -17.48
N ILE A 21 0.15 -10.87 -17.00
CA ILE A 21 0.46 -10.28 -15.69
C ILE A 21 0.03 -11.23 -14.56
N VAL A 22 -1.16 -11.81 -14.66
CA VAL A 22 -1.69 -12.77 -13.68
C VAL A 22 -0.74 -13.97 -13.52
N TYR A 23 -0.25 -14.54 -14.62
CA TYR A 23 0.65 -15.70 -14.61
C TYR A 23 2.08 -15.37 -14.18
N HIS A 24 2.54 -14.15 -14.42
CA HIS A 24 3.93 -13.77 -14.21
C HIS A 24 4.23 -13.30 -12.78
N PHE A 25 3.23 -12.83 -12.03
CA PHE A 25 3.39 -12.38 -10.65
C PHE A 25 2.71 -13.35 -9.67
N HIS A 26 3.50 -13.89 -8.74
CA HIS A 26 3.01 -14.81 -7.71
C HIS A 26 2.06 -14.11 -6.74
N ILE A 27 2.32 -12.83 -6.44
CA ILE A 27 1.51 -12.01 -5.56
C ILE A 27 1.10 -10.75 -6.29
N ARG A 28 -0.18 -10.39 -6.19
CA ARG A 28 -0.73 -9.17 -6.76
C ARG A 28 -1.61 -8.50 -5.71
N ALA A 29 -1.46 -7.20 -5.52
CA ALA A 29 -2.35 -6.44 -4.65
C ALA A 29 -2.70 -5.10 -5.28
N TRP A 30 -3.89 -4.61 -4.98
CA TRP A 30 -4.37 -3.29 -5.37
C TRP A 30 -4.97 -2.59 -4.15
N ILE A 31 -4.41 -1.44 -3.78
CA ILE A 31 -4.95 -0.57 -2.72
C ILE A 31 -5.23 0.82 -3.26
N THR A 32 -6.12 1.56 -2.62
CA THR A 32 -6.28 3.01 -2.84
C THR A 32 -5.75 3.75 -1.61
N VAL A 33 -5.01 4.84 -1.76
CA VAL A 33 -4.40 5.55 -0.63
C VAL A 33 -5.09 6.90 -0.43
N SER A 34 -5.85 7.07 0.63
CA SER A 34 -6.50 8.35 0.93
C SER A 34 -5.50 9.44 1.35
N GLN A 35 -5.91 10.71 1.27
CA GLN A 35 -5.10 11.85 1.71
C GLN A 35 -4.68 11.78 3.18
N VAL A 36 -5.61 11.37 4.04
CA VAL A 36 -5.34 10.97 5.42
C VAL A 36 -5.28 9.45 5.42
N TYR A 37 -4.16 8.88 5.88
CA TYR A 37 -3.96 7.44 5.93
C TYR A 37 -3.34 7.03 7.27
N GLU A 38 -3.62 5.80 7.69
CA GLU A 38 -2.91 5.13 8.77
C GLU A 38 -2.07 3.99 8.19
N LYS A 39 -0.84 3.83 8.70
CA LYS A 39 0.11 2.83 8.18
C LYS A 39 -0.43 1.40 8.35
N SER A 40 -1.02 1.10 9.50
CA SER A 40 -1.66 -0.19 9.82
C SER A 40 -2.76 -0.54 8.82
N ASP A 41 -3.65 0.42 8.50
CA ASP A 41 -4.71 0.25 7.50
C ASP A 41 -4.12 -0.08 6.12
N LEU A 42 -3.12 0.67 5.66
CA LEU A 42 -2.49 0.41 4.37
C LEU A 42 -1.86 -0.99 4.31
N LEU A 43 -1.16 -1.41 5.37
CA LEU A 43 -0.57 -2.75 5.45
C LEU A 43 -1.63 -3.85 5.43
N LEU A 44 -2.71 -3.69 6.20
CA LEU A 44 -3.85 -4.63 6.23
C LEU A 44 -4.51 -4.74 4.86
N ARG A 45 -4.71 -3.62 4.17
CA ARG A 45 -5.32 -3.59 2.84
C ARG A 45 -4.45 -4.28 1.79
N ILE A 46 -3.12 -4.15 1.89
CA ILE A 46 -2.21 -4.90 1.02
C ILE A 46 -2.30 -6.39 1.31
N LEU A 47 -2.19 -6.80 2.59
CA LEU A 47 -2.26 -8.21 2.99
C LEU A 47 -3.57 -8.86 2.53
N SER A 48 -4.68 -8.18 2.77
CA SER A 48 -6.02 -8.60 2.35
C SER A 48 -6.14 -8.70 0.83
N SER A 49 -5.74 -7.66 0.09
CA SER A 49 -5.80 -7.68 -1.37
C SER A 49 -4.85 -8.71 -2.00
N ALA A 50 -3.72 -8.99 -1.36
CA ALA A 50 -2.75 -10.00 -1.78
C ALA A 50 -3.18 -11.43 -1.46
N GLN A 51 -4.35 -11.61 -0.81
CA GLN A 51 -4.83 -12.90 -0.32
C GLN A 51 -3.82 -13.57 0.63
N ILE A 52 -3.04 -12.77 1.35
CA ILE A 52 -2.09 -13.26 2.35
C ILE A 52 -2.87 -13.54 3.63
N PRO A 53 -2.94 -14.80 4.09
CA PRO A 53 -3.71 -15.13 5.28
C PRO A 53 -3.14 -14.41 6.50
N LEU A 54 -4.03 -13.85 7.33
CA LEU A 54 -3.65 -13.38 8.66
C LEU A 54 -3.43 -14.54 9.64
N THR A 55 -3.88 -15.75 9.28
CA THR A 55 -3.88 -16.97 10.09
C THR A 55 -2.48 -17.52 10.29
N GLY A 56 -1.98 -17.42 11.52
CA GLY A 56 -0.67 -17.92 11.96
C GLY A 56 -0.18 -17.29 13.27
N GLU A 57 -0.70 -16.13 13.65
CA GLU A 57 -0.32 -15.37 14.87
C GLU A 57 -1.58 -14.75 15.56
N THR A 58 -2.74 -15.40 15.40
CA THR A 58 -4.09 -14.84 15.57
C THR A 58 -4.59 -14.70 17.01
N GLU A 59 -3.78 -14.94 18.02
CA GLU A 59 -4.16 -14.62 19.41
C GLU A 59 -3.48 -13.32 19.87
N GLU A 60 -2.18 -13.15 19.62
CA GLU A 60 -1.45 -11.96 20.06
C GLU A 60 -1.78 -10.68 19.28
N LEU A 61 -2.03 -10.78 17.97
CA LEU A 61 -2.24 -9.59 17.12
C LEU A 61 -3.65 -9.00 17.31
N SER A 62 -4.67 -9.84 17.50
CA SER A 62 -6.05 -9.40 17.75
C SER A 62 -6.20 -8.77 19.12
N ASP A 63 -5.59 -9.35 20.16
CA ASP A 63 -5.65 -8.80 21.52
C ASP A 63 -4.93 -7.44 21.61
N GLU A 64 -3.82 -7.26 20.87
CA GLU A 64 -3.10 -5.99 20.82
C GLU A 64 -3.87 -4.91 20.01
N ILE A 65 -4.55 -5.29 18.93
CA ILE A 65 -5.46 -4.39 18.17
C ILE A 65 -6.67 -4.00 19.03
N LEU A 66 -7.32 -4.95 19.70
CA LEU A 66 -8.45 -4.70 20.60
C LEU A 66 -8.03 -3.83 21.80
N SER A 67 -6.86 -4.07 22.38
CA SER A 67 -6.30 -3.24 23.46
C SER A 67 -5.98 -1.82 23.01
N SER A 68 -5.61 -1.60 21.74
CA SER A 68 -5.30 -0.27 21.20
C SER A 68 -6.55 0.58 20.88
N ALA A 69 -7.71 -0.06 20.72
CA ALA A 69 -8.99 0.62 20.45
C ALA A 69 -9.66 1.21 21.71
N GLN A 70 -9.16 0.90 22.91
CA GLN A 70 -9.72 1.40 24.16
C GLN A 70 -9.21 2.83 24.45
N LEU A 71 -10.02 3.83 24.14
CA LEU A 71 -9.79 5.24 24.49
C LEU A 71 -9.75 5.41 26.03
N PRO A 72 -8.75 6.09 26.61
CA PRO A 72 -8.82 6.52 28.00
C PRO A 72 -9.81 7.67 28.14
N LEU A 73 -10.77 7.54 29.07
CA LEU A 73 -11.56 8.67 29.55
C LEU A 73 -10.63 9.64 30.29
N LYS A 74 -10.40 10.78 29.64
CA LYS A 74 -9.85 12.08 30.06
C LYS A 74 -9.43 12.23 31.55
N GLY A 75 -8.16 12.57 31.77
CA GLY A 75 -7.63 13.07 33.05
C GLY A 75 -6.19 13.58 32.96
N GLU A 76 -6.07 14.88 32.64
CA GLU A 76 -5.07 15.88 33.09
C GLU A 76 -3.55 15.76 32.76
N THR A 77 -3.15 16.64 31.82
CA THR A 77 -1.99 17.57 31.77
C THR A 77 -0.54 17.13 31.50
N GLU A 78 -0.08 17.59 30.32
CA GLU A 78 1.24 18.13 29.89
C GLU A 78 2.52 17.28 30.09
N GLU A 79 3.09 16.78 29.00
CA GLU A 79 4.32 17.37 28.40
C GLU A 79 4.67 16.78 27.02
N LEU A 80 4.97 17.70 26.10
CA LEU A 80 5.61 17.62 24.79
C LEU A 80 6.44 16.34 24.48
N SER A 81 5.90 15.39 23.71
CA SER A 81 6.64 14.62 22.69
C SER A 81 5.71 13.75 21.84
N ASP A 82 5.63 14.06 20.54
CA ASP A 82 5.14 13.22 19.43
C ASP A 82 4.02 12.21 19.78
N GLU A 83 2.78 12.71 19.90
CA GLU A 83 1.59 11.92 20.22
C GLU A 83 1.11 11.05 19.05
N ARG A 84 1.97 10.14 18.57
CA ARG A 84 1.52 8.92 17.90
C ARG A 84 1.54 7.79 18.94
N CYS A 85 0.36 7.32 19.34
CA CYS A 85 0.16 6.32 20.38
C CYS A 85 1.19 5.16 20.28
N PRO A 86 1.89 4.79 21.37
CA PRO A 86 2.96 3.77 21.35
C PRO A 86 2.53 2.39 20.81
N CYS A 87 1.25 2.06 20.91
CA CYS A 87 0.65 0.80 20.48
C CYS A 87 0.61 0.63 18.96
N ASN A 88 0.30 1.69 18.19
CA ASN A 88 0.25 1.60 16.73
C ASN A 88 1.61 1.22 16.12
N ARG A 89 2.72 1.68 16.73
CA ARG A 89 4.08 1.35 16.25
C ARG A 89 4.39 -0.15 16.31
N ARG A 90 3.87 -0.88 17.31
CA ARG A 90 4.07 -2.33 17.44
C ARG A 90 3.25 -3.10 16.42
N VAL A 91 1.99 -2.72 16.25
CA VAL A 91 1.07 -3.31 15.26
C VAL A 91 1.61 -3.11 13.85
N ASP A 92 2.02 -1.87 13.50
CA ASP A 92 2.63 -1.54 12.21
C ASP A 92 3.87 -2.39 11.91
N LYS A 93 4.72 -2.60 12.92
CA LYS A 93 5.92 -3.42 12.79
C LYS A 93 5.56 -4.87 12.51
N LYS A 94 4.64 -5.47 13.27
CA LYS A 94 4.17 -6.85 13.07
C LYS A 94 3.55 -7.02 11.68
N LEU A 95 2.65 -6.13 11.28
CA LEU A 95 2.02 -6.15 9.95
C LEU A 95 3.05 -6.00 8.82
N GLY A 96 4.02 -5.09 9.00
CA GLY A 96 5.09 -4.84 8.03
C GLY A 96 6.03 -6.02 7.87
N GLU A 97 6.40 -6.68 8.97
CA GLU A 97 7.22 -7.90 8.95
C GLU A 97 6.48 -9.06 8.30
N LYS A 98 5.18 -9.21 8.58
CA LYS A 98 4.34 -10.22 7.96
C LYS A 98 4.26 -10.04 6.45
N LEU A 99 4.03 -8.81 5.99
CA LEU A 99 4.03 -8.48 4.57
C LEU A 99 5.40 -8.80 3.96
N TYR A 100 6.49 -8.36 4.58
CA TYR A 100 7.85 -8.61 4.09
C TYR A 100 8.12 -10.12 3.93
N LYS A 101 7.88 -10.91 4.98
CA LYS A 101 8.09 -12.38 4.96
C LYS A 101 7.24 -13.05 3.88
N SER A 102 6.02 -12.56 3.66
CA SER A 102 5.10 -13.12 2.67
C SER A 102 5.52 -12.84 1.22
N LEU A 103 6.16 -11.68 1.00
CA LEU A 103 6.68 -11.24 -0.30
C LEU A 103 8.07 -11.79 -0.62
N LYS A 104 8.88 -12.09 0.39
CA LYS A 104 10.27 -12.51 0.23
C LYS A 104 10.39 -13.74 -0.68
N GLY A 105 11.28 -13.65 -1.67
CA GLY A 105 11.53 -14.69 -2.67
C GLY A 105 10.45 -14.82 -3.75
N LYS A 106 9.33 -14.10 -3.63
CA LYS A 106 8.23 -14.13 -4.59
C LYS A 106 8.23 -12.88 -5.45
N LYS A 107 7.89 -13.06 -6.72
CA LYS A 107 7.70 -11.95 -7.66
C LYS A 107 6.34 -11.31 -7.44
N TYR A 108 6.30 -10.04 -7.04
CA TYR A 108 5.05 -9.34 -6.71
C TYR A 108 4.78 -8.11 -7.60
N LEU A 109 3.50 -7.80 -7.80
CA LEU A 109 3.02 -6.55 -8.39
C LEU A 109 2.05 -5.87 -7.42
N ILE A 110 2.42 -4.71 -6.89
CA ILE A 110 1.57 -3.94 -5.98
C ILE A 110 1.16 -2.65 -6.66
N VAL A 111 -0.15 -2.42 -6.80
CA VAL A 111 -0.71 -1.18 -7.33
C VAL A 111 -1.22 -0.34 -6.15
N MET A 112 -0.65 0.85 -6.01
CA MET A 112 -1.08 1.85 -5.05
C MET A 112 -1.77 2.97 -5.84
N ASP A 113 -3.09 2.97 -5.80
CA ASP A 113 -3.94 3.88 -6.55
C ASP A 113 -4.31 5.12 -5.74
N ASP A 114 -4.46 6.23 -6.44
CA ASP A 114 -4.88 7.53 -5.93
C ASP A 114 -3.99 8.07 -4.80
N ILE A 115 -2.67 8.03 -4.93
CA ILE A 115 -1.76 8.45 -3.84
C ILE A 115 -1.65 9.96 -3.76
N TRP A 116 -2.12 10.51 -2.65
CA TRP A 116 -2.08 11.96 -2.35
C TRP A 116 -0.84 12.40 -1.56
N ASN A 117 -0.15 11.49 -0.88
CA ASN A 117 0.96 11.80 0.03
C ASN A 117 2.13 10.81 -0.13
N ILE A 118 3.34 11.33 -0.42
CA ILE A 118 4.56 10.50 -0.54
C ILE A 118 4.96 9.81 0.77
N GLY A 119 4.56 10.38 1.91
CA GLY A 119 4.77 9.80 3.23
C GLY A 119 4.24 8.37 3.31
N ALA A 120 3.12 8.08 2.63
CA ALA A 120 2.54 6.74 2.62
C ALA A 120 3.50 5.70 2.04
N TRP A 121 4.21 6.07 0.98
CA TRP A 121 5.24 5.21 0.40
C TRP A 121 6.46 5.08 1.31
N GLU A 122 6.93 6.19 1.87
CA GLU A 122 8.08 6.22 2.78
C GLU A 122 7.86 5.35 4.03
N ASP A 123 6.63 5.32 4.54
CA ASP A 123 6.22 4.52 5.68
C ASP A 123 6.19 3.01 5.36
N LEU A 124 5.84 2.65 4.13
CA LEU A 124 5.66 1.27 3.68
C LEU A 124 6.91 0.66 3.01
N LYS A 125 7.82 1.46 2.47
CA LYS A 125 8.93 0.97 1.62
C LYS A 125 9.78 -0.13 2.28
N ARG A 126 9.91 -0.08 3.62
CA ARG A 126 10.66 -1.07 4.40
C ARG A 126 10.01 -2.47 4.43
N SER A 127 8.73 -2.56 4.11
CA SER A 127 7.97 -3.82 4.08
C SER A 127 8.05 -4.55 2.74
N PHE A 128 8.69 -3.96 1.72
CA PHE A 128 8.84 -4.54 0.39
C PHE A 128 10.28 -5.01 0.15
N PRO A 129 10.53 -6.34 0.07
CA PRO A 129 11.86 -6.85 -0.26
C PRO A 129 12.20 -6.57 -1.72
N ASP A 130 13.43 -6.14 -1.98
CA ASP A 130 14.00 -6.12 -3.34
C ASP A 130 14.91 -7.33 -3.51
N ASP A 131 14.35 -8.38 -4.09
CA ASP A 131 15.07 -9.63 -4.39
C ASP A 131 15.64 -9.64 -5.81
N ASN A 132 15.61 -8.51 -6.53
CA ASN A 132 15.99 -8.40 -7.94
C ASN A 132 15.27 -9.40 -8.87
N ASN A 133 14.10 -9.91 -8.46
CA ASN A 133 13.32 -10.91 -9.20
C ASN A 133 12.30 -10.30 -10.18
N GLY A 134 12.38 -8.98 -10.39
CA GLY A 134 11.47 -8.22 -11.25
C GLY A 134 10.12 -7.91 -10.61
N SER A 135 10.06 -7.87 -9.26
CA SER A 135 8.92 -7.30 -8.53
C SER A 135 8.72 -5.83 -8.87
N ARG A 136 7.47 -5.37 -8.85
CA ARG A 136 7.09 -4.02 -9.28
C ARG A 136 6.07 -3.38 -8.34
N ILE A 137 6.20 -2.08 -8.16
CA ILE A 137 5.23 -1.26 -7.44
C ILE A 137 4.79 -0.14 -8.39
N MET A 138 3.49 -0.04 -8.62
CA MET A 138 2.88 0.93 -9.53
C MET A 138 2.11 1.97 -8.74
N PHE A 139 2.37 3.25 -9.02
CA PHE A 139 1.72 4.39 -8.40
C PHE A 139 0.78 5.02 -9.44
N THR A 140 -0.51 5.15 -9.15
CA THR A 140 -1.46 5.85 -10.03
C THR A 140 -1.99 7.12 -9.34
N ASN A 141 -1.33 8.26 -9.57
CA ASN A 141 -1.72 9.55 -8.99
C ASN A 141 -2.55 10.41 -10.00
N ARG A 142 -3.45 11.24 -9.47
CA ARG A 142 -4.26 12.25 -10.16
C ARG A 142 -3.65 13.66 -10.15
N LEU A 143 -2.63 13.95 -9.33
CA LEU A 143 -1.99 15.28 -9.25
C LEU A 143 -0.48 15.25 -9.55
N LEU A 144 -0.01 16.36 -10.11
CA LEU A 144 1.23 16.52 -10.88
C LEU A 144 2.54 16.52 -10.06
N ASP A 145 2.51 16.54 -8.72
CA ASP A 145 3.66 17.03 -7.93
C ASP A 145 4.36 16.02 -7.01
N VAL A 146 4.25 14.72 -7.24
CA VAL A 146 4.75 13.72 -6.25
C VAL A 146 5.61 12.62 -6.86
N VAL A 147 6.37 12.90 -7.93
CA VAL A 147 7.30 11.90 -8.48
C VAL A 147 8.63 11.95 -7.71
N PRO A 148 9.03 10.88 -6.99
CA PRO A 148 10.35 10.81 -6.36
C PRO A 148 11.43 10.74 -7.45
N LEU A 149 12.49 11.54 -7.30
CA LEU A 149 13.60 11.72 -8.25
C LEU A 149 14.29 10.40 -8.69
N HIS A 150 14.08 9.30 -7.95
CA HIS A 150 14.69 7.99 -8.19
C HIS A 150 13.78 6.99 -8.93
N ALA A 151 12.52 7.33 -9.20
CA ALA A 151 11.62 6.50 -10.00
C ALA A 151 11.55 7.06 -11.43
N LYS A 152 11.58 6.19 -12.46
CA LYS A 152 11.20 6.60 -13.82
C LYS A 152 9.67 6.66 -13.88
N PRO A 153 9.03 7.85 -13.85
CA PRO A 153 7.58 7.94 -13.97
C PRO A 153 7.15 7.40 -15.34
N TYR A 154 6.33 6.36 -15.35
CA TYR A 154 5.57 6.02 -16.54
C TYR A 154 4.34 6.92 -16.61
N TYR A 155 4.43 7.95 -17.44
CA TYR A 155 3.27 8.75 -17.81
C TYR A 155 2.36 7.88 -18.68
N MET A 156 1.24 7.39 -18.12
CA MET A 156 0.15 6.88 -18.96
C MET A 156 -0.23 7.96 -19.97
N ARG A 157 0.04 7.68 -21.26
CA ARG A 157 -0.40 8.50 -22.39
C ARG A 157 -1.93 8.48 -22.48
N PHE A 158 -2.50 9.46 -23.17
CA PHE A 158 -3.91 9.39 -23.58
C PHE A 158 -4.13 8.10 -24.39
N LEU A 159 -5.26 7.43 -24.16
CA LEU A 159 -5.70 6.33 -25.01
C LEU A 159 -5.95 6.91 -26.41
N ASN A 160 -5.47 6.24 -27.45
CA ASN A 160 -5.82 6.61 -28.82
C ASN A 160 -7.26 6.16 -29.15
N GLU A 161 -7.84 6.65 -30.24
CA GLU A 161 -9.22 6.31 -30.63
C GLU A 161 -9.46 4.79 -30.72
N ASP A 162 -8.47 4.04 -31.21
CA ASP A 162 -8.50 2.57 -31.30
C ASP A 162 -8.50 1.84 -29.94
N GLU A 163 -8.04 2.51 -28.88
CA GLU A 163 -8.03 1.97 -27.51
C GLU A 163 -9.26 2.45 -26.71
N SER A 164 -10.10 3.33 -27.31
CA SER A 164 -11.21 4.02 -26.65
C SER A 164 -12.58 3.34 -26.81
N TRP A 165 -12.73 2.36 -27.71
CA TRP A 165 -13.97 1.61 -27.94
C TRP A 165 -13.73 0.12 -28.18
#